data_AF-A0AAD5S0V5-F1
#
_entry.id   AF-A0AAD5S0V5-F1
#
_cell.length_a   1.000
_cell.length_b   1.000
_cell.length_c   1.000
_cell.angle_alpha   90.00
_cell.angle_beta   90.00
_cell.angle_gamma   90.00
#
_symmetry.space_group_name_H-M   'P 1'
#
loop_
_entity.id
_entity.type
_entity.pdbx_description
1 polymer ?
#
loop_
_entity_poly.entity_id
_entity_poly.type
_entity_poly.pdbx_seq_one_letter_code
_entity_poly.pdbx_strand_id
1 'polypeptide(L)'
;MAEKTGKGKRSLAQMQEEDHNDPLGDMPDPLTDYKGWLAYEKKKWKRRRAERLTMRKAGIVPRAMTGGGGVQDYLQAQMRSMAKLPWHILQVAETDIPGDFTVWALVGDSLHSVKMSVLRTLYVNSKVPDDTGLNIAGLSMRRVNKILPRSHASLHLYELVMTEGFYRQNAGLFAQIGNEVEGVYESQIPLLFRALMHLGNTTKIEGQRGNRGSLDDRFQLEEFEAMQPDKRNSYMKDPRKIQWLYLYHAYAGSRHFMILISVGMQKAWVFVVDQAGNREGLPNVKQMYDEEIDKVRRGVSQPGLDSPLAMATAGDPDAFVYPDDMEFVSNVYRTEHEAMQALNRTLRDYKDQRRGATVLAVQSPRKTRRLMMDGISLIHDFPCIGIPTHKRDGLFPALGWQKYAARRMVSHFLNLDSYLKQRFALARMGNVPFCNLENDYTTFVADLALARQLKHADMVLWYSPSDKPDLGGREKDDNQCDLDELLIPEINQP
;
A
#
# COMPACT_ATOMS: atom_id res chain seq x y z
N MET A 1 68.79 -17.69 15.29
CA MET A 1 68.16 -18.16 14.04
C MET A 1 66.66 -18.21 14.24
N ALA A 2 65.92 -17.28 13.63
CA ALA A 2 64.49 -17.40 13.32
C ALA A 2 64.10 -16.18 12.46
N GLU A 3 64.27 -16.29 11.14
CA GLU A 3 63.66 -15.37 10.17
C GLU A 3 62.15 -15.64 10.11
N LYS A 4 61.34 -14.61 10.37
CA LYS A 4 59.90 -14.60 10.08
C LYS A 4 59.69 -13.81 8.79
N THR A 5 59.44 -14.51 7.69
CA THR A 5 58.98 -13.93 6.42
C THR A 5 57.52 -13.49 6.52
N GLY A 6 57.27 -12.19 6.40
CA GLY A 6 55.93 -11.62 6.32
C GLY A 6 55.34 -11.74 4.90
N LYS A 7 54.17 -12.37 4.77
CA LYS A 7 53.35 -12.34 3.54
C LYS A 7 52.50 -11.06 3.51
N GLY A 8 52.80 -10.15 2.58
CA GLY A 8 52.00 -8.96 2.33
C GLY A 8 50.63 -9.28 1.70
N LYS A 9 49.56 -8.65 2.21
CA LYS A 9 48.21 -8.70 1.62
C LYS A 9 48.18 -7.80 0.38
N ARG A 10 47.86 -8.38 -0.79
CA ARG A 10 47.63 -7.63 -2.04
C ARG A 10 46.30 -6.86 -1.98
N SER A 11 46.24 -5.69 -2.60
CA SER A 11 45.03 -4.87 -2.65
C SER A 11 44.02 -5.40 -3.69
N LEU A 12 42.72 -5.23 -3.41
CA LEU A 12 41.63 -5.72 -4.26
C LEU A 12 41.63 -5.08 -5.67
N ALA A 13 42.16 -3.86 -5.79
CA ALA A 13 42.26 -3.13 -7.06
C ALA A 13 43.35 -3.73 -7.97
N GLN A 14 44.51 -4.07 -7.41
CA GLN A 14 45.59 -4.74 -8.15
C GLN A 14 45.18 -6.13 -8.65
N MET A 15 44.37 -6.86 -7.87
CA MET A 15 43.81 -8.16 -8.29
C MET A 15 42.79 -8.03 -9.43
N GLN A 16 42.11 -6.89 -9.56
CA GLN A 16 41.10 -6.67 -10.61
C GLN A 16 41.74 -6.23 -11.94
N GLU A 17 42.87 -5.51 -11.89
CA GLU A 17 43.64 -5.13 -13.09
C GLU A 17 44.41 -6.32 -13.70
N GLU A 18 45.04 -7.18 -12.88
CA GLU A 18 45.73 -8.38 -13.38
C GLU A 18 44.75 -9.38 -14.05
N ASP A 19 43.56 -9.56 -13.46
CA ASP A 19 42.50 -10.46 -13.99
C ASP A 19 41.91 -9.98 -15.34
N HIS A 20 42.03 -8.68 -15.68
CA HIS A 20 41.51 -8.14 -16.93
C HIS A 20 42.41 -8.45 -18.13
N ASN A 21 43.73 -8.55 -17.89
CA ASN A 21 44.77 -8.75 -18.90
C ASN A 21 45.16 -10.22 -19.12
N ASP A 22 44.61 -11.16 -18.35
CA ASP A 22 44.91 -12.59 -18.51
C ASP A 22 44.25 -13.13 -19.81
N PRO A 23 45.02 -13.67 -20.78
CA PRO A 23 44.46 -14.18 -22.01
C PRO A 23 43.36 -15.22 -21.73
N LEU A 24 42.25 -15.12 -22.45
CA LEU A 24 41.33 -16.25 -22.54
C LEU A 24 42.02 -17.27 -23.45
N GLY A 25 42.50 -18.36 -22.88
CA GLY A 25 43.02 -19.50 -23.64
C GLY A 25 41.97 -20.13 -24.55
N ASP A 26 42.26 -21.31 -25.10
CA ASP A 26 41.35 -21.96 -26.03
C ASP A 26 40.03 -22.38 -25.36
N MET A 27 38.93 -22.20 -26.09
CA MET A 27 37.57 -22.50 -25.62
C MET A 27 37.37 -24.02 -25.54
N PRO A 28 37.10 -24.60 -24.35
CA PRO A 28 36.82 -26.02 -24.21
C PRO A 28 35.46 -26.37 -24.84
N ASP A 29 35.35 -27.55 -25.46
CA ASP A 29 34.10 -28.05 -26.04
C ASP A 29 33.08 -28.42 -24.94
N PRO A 30 31.86 -27.85 -24.95
CA PRO A 30 30.82 -28.11 -23.95
C PRO A 30 30.41 -29.57 -23.80
N LEU A 31 30.53 -30.37 -24.87
CA LEU A 31 30.08 -31.77 -24.88
C LEU A 31 31.08 -32.73 -24.22
N THR A 32 32.37 -32.36 -24.21
CA THR A 32 33.45 -33.19 -23.66
C THR A 32 33.92 -32.71 -22.28
N ASP A 33 33.96 -31.39 -22.04
CA ASP A 33 34.30 -30.83 -20.73
C ASP A 33 33.42 -29.61 -20.38
N TYR A 34 32.22 -29.90 -19.91
CA TYR A 34 31.26 -28.89 -19.47
C TYR A 34 31.79 -28.02 -18.30
N LYS A 35 32.63 -28.58 -17.41
CA LYS A 35 33.17 -27.83 -16.27
C LYS A 35 34.24 -26.83 -16.72
N GLY A 36 35.12 -27.24 -17.63
CA GLY A 36 36.10 -26.35 -18.26
C GLY A 36 35.43 -25.25 -19.09
N TRP A 37 34.42 -25.61 -19.90
CA TRP A 37 33.62 -24.64 -20.65
C TRP A 37 32.93 -23.61 -19.74
N LEU A 38 32.33 -24.06 -18.63
CA LEU A 38 31.66 -23.16 -17.69
C LEU A 38 32.66 -22.22 -16.98
N ALA A 39 33.86 -22.69 -16.67
CA ALA A 39 34.92 -21.85 -16.10
C ALA A 39 35.37 -20.78 -17.10
N TYR A 40 35.53 -21.16 -18.37
CA TYR A 40 35.85 -20.25 -19.47
C TYR A 40 34.77 -19.18 -19.67
N GLU A 41 33.49 -19.57 -19.77
CA GLU A 41 32.37 -18.64 -19.93
C GLU A 41 32.22 -17.72 -18.71
N LYS A 42 32.41 -18.22 -17.48
CA LYS A 42 32.43 -17.37 -16.28
C LYS A 42 33.53 -16.29 -16.34
N LYS A 43 34.74 -16.64 -16.81
CA LYS A 43 35.85 -15.68 -17.01
C LYS A 43 35.47 -14.63 -18.07
N LYS A 44 34.92 -15.07 -19.19
CA LYS A 44 34.42 -14.21 -20.29
C LYS A 44 33.30 -13.26 -19.84
N TRP A 45 32.34 -13.74 -19.05
CA TRP A 45 31.24 -12.92 -18.51
C TRP A 45 31.73 -11.93 -17.46
N LYS A 46 32.72 -12.30 -16.64
CA LYS A 46 33.36 -11.39 -15.69
C LYS A 46 34.05 -10.24 -16.44
N ARG A 47 34.78 -10.54 -17.51
CA ARG A 47 35.42 -9.53 -18.37
C ARG A 47 34.40 -8.61 -19.05
N ARG A 48 33.37 -9.17 -19.70
CA ARG A 48 32.29 -8.37 -20.31
C ARG A 48 31.56 -7.49 -19.30
N ARG A 49 31.37 -7.93 -18.05
CA ARG A 49 30.77 -7.10 -16.99
C ARG A 49 31.69 -5.95 -16.57
N ALA A 50 32.99 -6.20 -16.46
CA ALA A 50 33.98 -5.16 -16.17
C ALA A 50 34.04 -4.11 -17.30
N GLU A 51 34.10 -4.55 -18.55
CA GLU A 51 34.04 -3.68 -19.74
C GLU A 51 32.75 -2.86 -19.80
N ARG A 52 31.60 -3.44 -19.47
CA ARG A 52 30.32 -2.69 -19.40
C ARG A 52 30.32 -1.65 -18.28
N LEU A 53 30.96 -1.93 -17.15
CA LEU A 53 31.05 -0.99 -16.03
C LEU A 53 31.98 0.19 -16.36
N THR A 54 33.11 -0.07 -17.02
CA THR A 54 34.03 0.99 -17.48
C THR A 54 33.38 1.85 -18.57
N MET A 55 32.68 1.24 -19.53
CA MET A 55 31.94 1.96 -20.58
C MET A 55 30.79 2.83 -20.01
N ARG A 56 30.06 2.35 -18.98
CA ARG A 56 29.06 3.17 -18.26
C ARG A 56 29.71 4.36 -17.54
N LYS A 57 30.87 4.18 -16.92
CA LYS A 57 31.61 5.27 -16.26
C LYS A 57 32.14 6.30 -17.26
N ALA A 58 32.49 5.88 -18.47
CA ALA A 58 32.95 6.74 -19.55
C ALA A 58 31.81 7.40 -20.36
N GLY A 59 30.54 7.12 -20.03
CA GLY A 59 29.39 7.68 -20.75
C GLY A 59 29.21 7.16 -22.19
N ILE A 60 29.93 6.11 -22.59
CA ILE A 60 29.88 5.55 -23.95
C ILE A 60 28.82 4.45 -23.99
N VAL A 61 27.74 4.69 -24.75
CA VAL A 61 26.69 3.69 -24.99
C VAL A 61 27.09 2.83 -26.20
N PRO A 62 27.24 1.50 -26.07
CA PRO A 62 27.62 0.65 -27.19
C PRO A 62 26.59 0.69 -28.33
N ARG A 63 27.04 1.01 -29.55
CA ARG A 63 26.22 1.15 -30.76
C ARG A 63 25.55 -0.17 -31.23
N ALA A 64 25.93 -1.31 -30.65
CA ALA A 64 25.36 -2.62 -30.95
C ALA A 64 23.91 -2.83 -30.42
N MET A 65 23.33 -1.84 -29.74
CA MET A 65 21.93 -1.85 -29.26
C MET A 65 20.98 -1.00 -30.13
N THR A 66 21.25 -0.89 -31.43
CA THR A 66 20.30 -0.27 -32.39
C THR A 66 19.41 -1.29 -33.10
N GLY A 67 19.54 -2.58 -32.79
CA GLY A 67 18.54 -3.59 -33.14
C GLY A 67 17.39 -3.54 -32.15
N GLY A 68 16.29 -2.88 -32.53
CA GLY A 68 15.07 -2.82 -31.72
C GLY A 68 14.56 -4.22 -31.37
N GLY A 69 14.30 -4.44 -30.09
CA GLY A 69 13.82 -5.74 -29.60
C GLY A 69 14.34 -6.15 -28.22
N GLY A 70 14.94 -5.24 -27.45
CA GLY A 70 15.35 -5.54 -26.08
C GLY A 70 14.17 -5.57 -25.10
N VAL A 71 14.30 -6.29 -23.98
CA VAL A 71 13.37 -6.22 -22.83
C VAL A 71 13.15 -4.76 -22.39
N GLN A 72 14.17 -3.92 -22.55
CA GLN A 72 14.09 -2.49 -22.24
C GLN A 72 13.21 -1.71 -23.23
N ASP A 73 13.22 -2.04 -24.52
CA ASP A 73 12.32 -1.43 -25.51
C ASP A 73 10.87 -1.85 -25.25
N TYR A 74 10.66 -3.13 -24.89
CA TYR A 74 9.34 -3.64 -24.49
C TYR A 74 8.82 -2.93 -23.24
N LEU A 75 9.66 -2.79 -22.22
CA LEU A 75 9.28 -2.15 -20.96
C LEU A 75 9.04 -0.65 -21.13
N GLN A 76 9.81 0.02 -22.00
CA GLN A 76 9.55 1.40 -22.40
C GLN A 76 8.26 1.53 -23.23
N ALA A 77 7.99 0.61 -24.16
CA ALA A 77 6.75 0.61 -24.93
C ALA A 77 5.53 0.40 -24.03
N GLN A 78 5.63 -0.48 -23.04
CA GLN A 78 4.61 -0.71 -22.02
C GLN A 78 4.38 0.55 -21.17
N MET A 79 5.45 1.18 -20.69
CA MET A 79 5.39 2.47 -19.98
C MET A 79 4.71 3.56 -20.79
N ARG A 80 5.07 3.71 -22.07
CA ARG A 80 4.44 4.69 -22.98
C ARG A 80 2.96 4.42 -23.21
N SER A 81 2.56 3.15 -23.27
CA SER A 81 1.15 2.78 -23.38
C SER A 81 0.40 3.10 -22.09
N MET A 82 1.00 2.82 -20.94
CA MET A 82 0.40 3.07 -19.62
C MET A 82 0.28 4.57 -19.32
N ALA A 83 1.26 5.39 -19.68
CA ALA A 83 1.22 6.84 -19.45
C ALA A 83 0.13 7.57 -20.25
N LYS A 84 -0.39 6.93 -21.32
CA LYS A 84 -1.51 7.47 -22.11
C LYS A 84 -2.87 7.22 -21.46
N LEU A 85 -2.98 6.16 -20.65
CA LEU A 85 -4.22 5.75 -20.01
C LEU A 85 -4.36 6.40 -18.63
N PRO A 86 -5.59 6.61 -18.14
CA PRO A 86 -5.82 7.00 -16.76
C PRO A 86 -5.47 5.82 -15.83
N TRP A 87 -4.84 6.13 -14.70
CA TRP A 87 -4.45 5.19 -13.66
C TRP A 87 -5.50 5.24 -12.56
N HIS A 88 -6.27 4.16 -12.38
CA HIS A 88 -7.18 4.05 -11.24
C HIS A 88 -6.41 3.51 -10.04
N ILE A 89 -6.11 4.36 -9.06
CA ILE A 89 -5.35 3.98 -7.88
C ILE A 89 -6.23 3.14 -6.96
N LEU A 90 -5.86 1.88 -6.76
CA LEU A 90 -6.52 0.96 -5.82
C LEU A 90 -6.06 1.24 -4.39
N GLN A 91 -4.74 1.24 -4.18
CA GLN A 91 -4.15 1.40 -2.86
C GLN A 91 -2.81 2.13 -2.93
N VAL A 92 -2.56 3.00 -1.96
CA VAL A 92 -1.23 3.47 -1.57
C VAL A 92 -0.87 2.77 -0.26
N ALA A 93 0.12 1.88 -0.31
CA ALA A 93 0.55 1.06 0.81
C ALA A 93 1.92 1.51 1.32
N GLU A 94 2.08 1.62 2.64
CA GLU A 94 3.36 1.87 3.29
C GLU A 94 4.32 0.71 3.07
N THR A 95 5.60 1.01 2.85
CA THR A 95 6.67 0.01 2.80
C THR A 95 7.48 0.00 4.09
N ASP A 96 8.43 -0.93 4.20
CA ASP A 96 9.38 -0.96 5.32
C ASP A 96 10.30 0.27 5.36
N ILE A 97 10.43 0.98 4.24
CA ILE A 97 11.25 2.19 4.11
C ILE A 97 10.34 3.42 4.33
N PRO A 98 10.55 4.21 5.38
CA PRO A 98 9.76 5.42 5.62
C PRO A 98 9.84 6.41 4.46
N GLY A 99 8.69 6.92 4.03
CA GLY A 99 8.59 7.83 2.89
C GLY A 99 8.46 7.13 1.53
N ASP A 100 8.76 5.82 1.44
CA ASP A 100 8.50 5.03 0.24
C ASP A 100 7.18 4.27 0.38
N PHE A 101 6.37 4.34 -0.67
CA PHE A 101 5.06 3.73 -0.79
C PHE A 101 4.99 2.84 -2.03
N THR A 102 4.18 1.79 -1.94
CA THR A 102 3.77 1.00 -3.11
C THR A 102 2.39 1.47 -3.55
N VAL A 103 2.30 1.96 -4.78
CA VAL A 103 1.07 2.39 -5.42
C VAL A 103 0.57 1.26 -6.30
N TRP A 104 -0.60 0.72 -5.95
CA TRP A 104 -1.33 -0.25 -6.74
C TRP A 104 -2.30 0.49 -7.65
N ALA A 105 -2.08 0.41 -8.96
CA ALA A 105 -2.88 1.09 -9.96
C ALA A 105 -3.42 0.11 -11.00
N LEU A 106 -4.71 0.22 -11.30
CA LEU A 106 -5.35 -0.45 -12.42
C LEU A 106 -5.24 0.46 -13.64
N VAL A 107 -4.53 0.01 -14.67
CA VAL A 107 -4.31 0.74 -15.93
C VAL A 107 -4.90 -0.07 -17.07
N GLY A 108 -6.03 0.38 -17.61
CA GLY A 108 -6.86 -0.45 -18.47
C GLY A 108 -7.42 -1.64 -17.66
N ASP A 109 -7.01 -2.86 -18.03
CA ASP A 109 -7.44 -4.10 -17.38
C ASP A 109 -6.32 -4.79 -16.59
N SER A 110 -5.14 -4.16 -16.52
CA SER A 110 -3.94 -4.71 -15.88
C SER A 110 -3.64 -4.00 -14.56
N LEU A 111 -3.34 -4.79 -13.53
CA LEU A 111 -2.89 -4.29 -12.24
C LEU A 111 -1.37 -4.11 -12.24
N HIS A 112 -0.91 -2.94 -11.81
CA HIS A 112 0.49 -2.61 -11.68
C HIS A 112 0.82 -2.15 -10.26
N SER A 113 1.99 -2.56 -9.78
CA SER A 113 2.61 -2.05 -8.55
C SER A 113 3.77 -1.14 -8.93
N VAL A 114 3.74 0.10 -8.44
CA VAL A 114 4.79 1.10 -8.70
C VAL A 114 5.30 1.65 -7.37
N LYS A 115 6.61 1.92 -7.28
CA LYS A 115 7.21 2.52 -6.09
C LYS A 115 7.16 4.04 -6.18
N MET A 116 6.65 4.68 -5.15
CA MET A 116 6.55 6.13 -5.05
C MET A 116 7.25 6.62 -3.78
N SER A 117 8.10 7.63 -3.90
CA SER A 117 8.70 8.31 -2.75
C SER A 117 7.98 9.64 -2.48
N VAL A 118 7.59 9.85 -1.23
CA VAL A 118 6.93 11.06 -0.76
C VAL A 118 7.90 11.82 0.14
N LEU A 119 8.14 13.08 -0.20
CA LEU A 119 9.01 13.96 0.57
C LEU A 119 8.25 14.55 1.76
N ARG A 120 8.99 14.74 2.86
CA ARG A 120 8.55 15.50 4.02
C ARG A 120 8.64 16.98 3.67
N THR A 121 7.56 17.71 3.92
CA THR A 121 7.56 19.18 3.84
C THR A 121 7.16 19.76 5.19
N LEU A 122 7.88 20.79 5.61
CA LEU A 122 7.60 21.57 6.81
C LEU A 122 7.57 23.05 6.43
N TYR A 123 6.78 23.84 7.15
CA TYR A 123 6.77 25.29 6.99
C TYR A 123 7.29 25.94 8.26
N VAL A 124 8.35 26.75 8.14
CA VAL A 124 9.00 27.41 9.27
C VAL A 124 8.79 28.91 9.12
N ASN A 125 8.06 29.51 10.06
CA ASN A 125 7.89 30.96 10.10
C ASN A 125 8.97 31.57 11.00
N SER A 126 9.90 32.34 10.44
CA SER A 126 10.99 32.97 11.19
C SER A 126 10.79 34.48 11.33
N LYS A 127 11.27 35.03 12.46
CA LYS A 127 11.29 36.47 12.74
C LYS A 127 12.35 37.21 11.94
N VAL A 128 13.41 36.51 11.50
CA VAL A 128 14.56 37.10 10.83
C VAL A 128 14.71 36.49 9.42
N PRO A 129 15.07 37.28 8.39
CA PRO A 129 15.41 36.74 7.09
C PRO A 129 16.70 35.90 7.14
N ASP A 130 16.75 34.80 6.38
CA ASP A 130 17.93 33.92 6.15
C ASP A 130 18.60 33.24 7.37
N ASP A 131 18.07 33.34 8.59
CA ASP A 131 18.78 32.89 9.81
C ASP A 131 18.54 31.42 10.24
N THR A 132 17.90 30.58 9.42
CA THR A 132 17.59 29.22 9.92
C THR A 132 18.83 28.33 10.10
N GLY A 133 20.00 28.69 9.57
CA GLY A 133 21.20 27.84 9.63
C GLY A 133 21.04 26.47 8.96
N LEU A 134 19.94 26.26 8.23
CA LEU A 134 19.49 24.97 7.69
C LEU A 134 19.95 24.71 6.25
N ASN A 135 21.02 25.35 5.78
CA ASN A 135 21.59 25.03 4.46
C ASN A 135 22.43 23.74 4.52
N ILE A 136 21.73 22.62 4.73
CA ILE A 136 22.31 21.28 4.89
C ILE A 136 22.08 20.49 3.61
N ALA A 137 23.13 19.80 3.13
CA ALA A 137 23.01 18.93 1.97
C ALA A 137 21.91 17.86 2.19
N GLY A 138 20.89 17.87 1.33
CA GLY A 138 19.72 16.98 1.43
C GLY A 138 18.42 17.66 1.89
N LEU A 139 18.49 18.94 2.26
CA LEU A 139 17.36 19.80 2.57
C LEU A 139 17.21 20.88 1.51
N SER A 140 16.03 20.97 0.88
CA SER A 140 15.69 22.08 0.00
C SER A 140 14.89 23.11 0.78
N MET A 141 15.38 24.34 0.83
CA MET A 141 14.73 25.47 1.51
C MET A 141 14.35 26.53 0.48
N ARG A 142 13.08 26.96 0.48
CA ARG A 142 12.61 28.08 -0.33
C ARG A 142 11.72 29.02 0.47
N ARG A 143 11.84 30.31 0.25
CA ARG A 143 10.90 31.29 0.82
C ARG A 143 9.58 31.20 0.07
N VAL A 144 8.48 31.15 0.80
CA VAL A 144 7.11 31.04 0.24
C VAL A 144 6.21 32.08 0.89
N ASN A 145 5.08 32.36 0.23
CA ASN A 145 4.02 33.19 0.78
C ASN A 145 2.76 32.32 0.85
N LYS A 146 2.32 31.98 2.06
CA LYS A 146 1.14 31.15 2.34
C LYS A 146 0.41 31.70 3.56
N ILE A 147 -0.88 31.38 3.64
CA ILE A 147 -1.72 31.80 4.76
C ILE A 147 -1.53 30.83 5.92
N LEU A 148 -1.16 31.34 7.09
CA LEU A 148 -0.99 30.53 8.30
C LEU A 148 -2.35 30.26 8.97
N PRO A 149 -2.47 29.17 9.76
CA PRO A 149 -3.67 28.88 10.54
C PRO A 149 -4.11 30.09 11.36
N ARG A 150 -5.42 30.26 11.55
CA ARG A 150 -6.01 31.37 12.33
C ARG A 150 -5.57 32.79 11.91
N SER A 151 -5.07 32.94 10.68
CA SER A 151 -4.54 34.22 10.16
C SER A 151 -3.36 34.77 10.98
N HIS A 152 -2.52 33.91 11.56
CA HIS A 152 -1.24 34.34 12.12
C HIS A 152 -0.40 35.09 11.08
N ALA A 153 0.38 36.07 11.54
CA ALA A 153 1.22 36.87 10.66
C ALA A 153 2.31 36.01 10.00
N SER A 154 2.29 35.92 8.67
CA SER A 154 3.39 35.32 7.90
C SER A 154 4.55 36.31 7.85
N LEU A 155 5.60 36.05 8.63
CA LEU A 155 6.83 36.85 8.66
C LEU A 155 7.76 36.40 7.52
N HIS A 156 8.82 35.67 7.85
CA HIS A 156 9.69 35.02 6.88
C HIS A 156 9.37 33.53 6.84
N LEU A 157 8.36 33.16 6.03
CA LEU A 157 7.93 31.79 5.87
C LEU A 157 8.81 31.03 4.88
N TYR A 158 9.36 29.91 5.33
CA TYR A 158 10.19 29.03 4.53
C TYR A 158 9.57 27.65 4.42
N GLU A 159 9.53 27.12 3.21
CA GLU A 159 9.20 25.73 2.95
C GLU A 159 10.49 24.90 2.93
N LEU A 160 10.51 23.88 3.77
CA LEU A 160 11.59 22.92 3.92
C LEU A 160 11.15 21.58 3.34
N VAL A 161 11.80 21.09 2.30
CA VAL A 161 11.50 19.82 1.63
C VAL A 161 12.68 18.86 1.75
N MET A 162 12.42 17.65 2.25
CA MET A 162 13.46 16.65 2.52
C MET A 162 12.92 15.22 2.45
N THR A 163 13.80 14.22 2.45
CA THR A 163 13.37 12.82 2.58
C THR A 163 12.99 12.50 4.03
N GLU A 164 12.07 11.56 4.24
CA GLU A 164 11.68 11.10 5.58
C GLU A 164 12.87 10.49 6.34
N GLY A 165 13.75 9.77 5.65
CA GLY A 165 14.98 9.24 6.23
C GLY A 165 15.88 10.34 6.79
N PHE A 166 16.03 11.45 6.05
CA PHE A 166 16.80 12.62 6.52
C PHE A 166 16.14 13.29 7.72
N TYR A 167 14.82 13.48 7.69
CA TYR A 167 14.07 14.06 8.81
C TYR A 167 14.26 13.27 10.11
N ARG A 168 14.16 11.93 10.03
CA ARG A 168 14.34 11.05 11.21
C ARG A 168 15.77 11.05 11.74
N GLN A 169 16.78 11.05 10.87
CA GLN A 169 18.18 11.08 11.28
C GLN A 169 18.57 12.40 11.94
N ASN A 170 17.95 13.51 11.49
CA ASN A 170 18.22 14.86 11.98
C ASN A 170 17.11 15.39 12.89
N ALA A 171 16.33 14.51 13.54
CA ALA A 171 15.20 14.93 14.38
C ALA A 171 15.60 15.93 15.48
N GLY A 172 16.81 15.81 16.02
CA GLY A 172 17.36 16.74 17.01
C GLY A 172 17.56 18.17 16.48
N LEU A 173 17.92 18.34 15.20
CA LEU A 173 18.03 19.65 14.56
C LEU A 173 16.67 20.35 14.49
N PHE A 174 15.62 19.61 14.12
CA PHE A 174 14.26 20.16 14.02
C PHE A 174 13.62 20.41 15.39
N ALA A 175 14.03 19.68 16.43
CA ALA A 175 13.59 19.92 17.80
C ALA A 175 14.28 21.14 18.45
N GLN A 176 15.47 21.52 17.96
CA GLN A 176 16.26 22.65 18.46
C GLN A 176 16.10 23.92 17.64
N ILE A 177 15.09 23.98 16.76
CA ILE A 177 14.76 25.19 16.02
C ILE A 177 14.54 26.33 17.04
N GLY A 178 15.45 27.31 17.01
CA GLY A 178 15.68 28.26 18.12
C GLY A 178 14.64 29.36 18.28
N ASN A 179 14.92 30.29 19.21
CA ASN A 179 14.04 31.41 19.62
C ASN A 179 13.62 32.37 18.49
N GLU A 180 14.37 32.37 17.38
CA GLU A 180 14.11 33.20 16.18
C GLU A 180 13.02 32.62 15.28
N VAL A 181 12.60 31.38 15.52
CA VAL A 181 11.44 30.80 14.84
C VAL A 181 10.19 31.07 15.65
N GLU A 182 9.18 31.61 14.97
CA GLU A 182 7.88 31.87 15.54
C GLU A 182 7.05 30.58 15.64
N GLY A 183 7.13 29.71 14.62
CA GLY A 183 6.44 28.42 14.63
C GLY A 183 6.81 27.51 13.47
N VAL A 184 6.59 26.21 13.68
CA VAL A 184 6.87 25.13 12.70
C VAL A 184 5.59 24.35 12.42
N TYR A 185 5.08 24.46 11.20
CA TYR A 185 3.80 23.89 10.79
C TYR A 185 3.96 22.65 9.90
N GLU A 186 2.88 21.86 9.82
CA GLU A 186 2.77 20.61 9.07
C GLU A 186 3.74 19.52 9.54
N SER A 187 4.24 19.66 10.77
CA SER A 187 5.17 18.71 11.41
C SER A 187 4.50 17.39 11.82
N GLN A 188 3.17 17.36 11.81
CA GLN A 188 2.39 16.20 12.25
C GLN A 188 1.64 15.48 11.11
N ILE A 189 1.72 15.98 9.86
CA ILE A 189 1.02 15.37 8.72
C ILE A 189 1.65 14.00 8.36
N PRO A 190 0.86 12.91 8.34
CA PRO A 190 1.33 11.63 7.83
C PRO A 190 1.62 11.70 6.33
N LEU A 191 2.73 11.11 5.90
CA LEU A 191 3.10 11.08 4.48
C LEU A 191 2.07 10.35 3.62
N LEU A 192 1.40 9.32 4.18
CA LEU A 192 0.29 8.65 3.50
C LEU A 192 -0.86 9.62 3.22
N PHE A 193 -1.28 10.41 4.22
CA PHE A 193 -2.34 11.42 4.06
C PHE A 193 -1.96 12.44 2.98
N ARG A 194 -0.71 12.91 3.00
CA ARG A 194 -0.17 13.82 1.97
C ARG A 194 -0.19 13.22 0.56
N ALA A 195 0.13 11.93 0.43
CA ALA A 195 0.02 11.21 -0.84
C ALA A 195 -1.44 11.11 -1.32
N LEU A 196 -2.38 10.75 -0.45
CA LEU A 196 -3.80 10.65 -0.78
C LEU A 196 -4.40 12.00 -1.16
N MET A 197 -3.98 13.07 -0.49
CA MET A 197 -4.36 14.44 -0.83
C MET A 197 -3.95 14.81 -2.26
N HIS A 198 -2.72 14.46 -2.66
CA HIS A 198 -2.17 14.79 -3.97
C HIS A 198 -2.70 13.91 -5.09
N LEU A 199 -2.81 12.60 -4.89
CA LEU A 199 -3.17 11.64 -5.95
C LEU A 199 -4.67 11.61 -6.25
N GLY A 200 -5.52 11.57 -5.22
CA GLY A 200 -6.92 11.19 -5.42
C GLY A 200 -7.09 9.73 -5.85
N ASN A 201 -8.21 9.41 -6.50
CA ASN A 201 -8.51 8.05 -6.97
C ASN A 201 -8.04 7.77 -8.40
N THR A 202 -7.90 8.81 -9.23
CA THR A 202 -7.53 8.70 -10.65
C THR A 202 -6.40 9.66 -10.97
N THR A 203 -5.31 9.12 -11.51
CA THR A 203 -4.12 9.91 -11.84
C THR A 203 -3.62 9.64 -13.25
N LYS A 204 -2.73 10.49 -13.72
CA LYS A 204 -1.95 10.28 -14.95
C LYS A 204 -0.49 10.55 -14.64
N ILE A 205 0.41 9.87 -15.34
CA ILE A 205 1.85 10.14 -15.24
C ILE A 205 2.24 11.21 -16.26
N GLU A 206 3.07 12.15 -15.82
CA GLU A 206 3.60 13.21 -16.67
C GLU A 206 4.41 12.65 -17.87
N GLY A 207 4.17 13.21 -19.06
CA GLY A 207 4.63 12.64 -20.33
C GLY A 207 6.15 12.60 -20.54
N GLN A 208 6.93 13.44 -19.82
CA GLN A 208 8.39 13.48 -19.96
C GLN A 208 9.07 12.19 -19.46
N ARG A 209 8.57 11.61 -18.36
CA ARG A 209 9.11 10.38 -17.76
C ARG A 209 8.44 9.11 -18.29
N GLY A 210 7.17 9.17 -18.70
CA GLY A 210 6.48 8.06 -19.39
C GLY A 210 7.19 7.60 -20.68
N ASN A 211 8.05 8.44 -21.26
CA ASN A 211 8.83 8.12 -22.46
C ASN A 211 10.22 7.51 -22.20
N ARG A 212 10.77 7.64 -20.97
CA ARG A 212 12.17 7.29 -20.62
C ARG A 212 12.32 6.38 -19.39
N GLY A 213 11.34 6.30 -18.51
CA GLY A 213 11.41 5.57 -17.24
C GLY A 213 11.15 4.07 -17.35
N SER A 214 11.61 3.33 -16.33
CA SER A 214 11.29 1.92 -16.09
C SER A 214 10.19 1.77 -15.02
N LEU A 215 9.41 0.68 -15.05
CA LEU A 215 8.45 0.34 -13.98
C LEU A 215 9.12 0.08 -12.63
N ASP A 216 10.41 -0.26 -12.64
CA ASP A 216 11.23 -0.44 -11.45
C ASP A 216 11.79 0.88 -10.90
N ASP A 217 11.66 1.99 -11.63
CA ASP A 217 12.11 3.29 -11.14
C ASP A 217 11.19 3.80 -10.03
N ARG A 218 11.78 4.52 -9.06
CA ARG A 218 11.01 5.20 -8.02
C ARG A 218 10.46 6.51 -8.58
N PHE A 219 9.15 6.67 -8.48
CA PHE A 219 8.42 7.88 -8.86
C PHE A 219 8.39 8.85 -7.70
N GLN A 220 8.58 10.15 -7.97
CA GLN A 220 8.25 11.16 -6.98
C GLN A 220 6.75 11.46 -7.00
N LEU A 221 6.20 11.90 -5.86
CA LEU A 221 4.77 12.19 -5.75
C LEU A 221 4.32 13.25 -6.78
N GLU A 222 5.18 14.23 -7.05
CA GLU A 222 4.92 15.36 -7.95
C GLU A 222 4.75 14.94 -9.42
N GLU A 223 5.23 13.75 -9.80
CA GLU A 223 5.11 13.22 -11.16
C GLU A 223 3.73 12.65 -11.49
N PHE A 224 2.89 12.47 -10.46
CA PHE A 224 1.52 12.01 -10.61
C PHE A 224 0.57 13.22 -10.70
N GLU A 225 -0.04 13.41 -11.85
CA GLU A 225 -1.05 14.43 -12.04
C GLU A 225 -2.43 13.88 -11.67
N ALA A 226 -3.06 14.47 -10.66
CA ALA A 226 -4.43 14.12 -10.29
C ALA A 226 -5.40 14.52 -11.40
N MET A 227 -6.25 13.59 -11.80
CA MET A 227 -7.30 13.88 -12.76
C MET A 227 -8.58 14.24 -12.01
N GLN A 228 -9.27 15.27 -12.48
CA GLN A 228 -10.62 15.54 -12.00
C GLN A 228 -11.57 14.43 -12.49
N PRO A 229 -12.54 14.02 -11.66
CA PRO A 229 -13.52 13.02 -12.05
C PRO A 229 -14.35 13.52 -13.23
N ASP A 230 -14.22 12.88 -14.38
CA ASP A 230 -15.01 13.16 -15.58
C ASP A 230 -15.99 12.01 -15.85
N LYS A 231 -17.18 12.29 -16.40
CA LYS A 231 -18.18 11.28 -16.78
C LYS A 231 -17.58 10.24 -17.74
N ARG A 232 -16.62 10.66 -18.58
CA ARG A 232 -15.92 9.76 -19.52
C ARG A 232 -14.91 8.84 -18.85
N ASN A 233 -14.30 9.24 -17.73
CA ASN A 233 -13.28 8.49 -16.99
C ASN A 233 -13.68 8.29 -15.52
N SER A 234 -14.88 7.75 -15.29
CA SER A 234 -15.30 7.38 -13.94
C SER A 234 -14.39 6.30 -13.36
N TYR A 235 -13.98 6.50 -12.11
CA TYR A 235 -13.14 5.57 -11.37
C TYR A 235 -13.81 4.19 -11.25
N MET A 236 -13.13 3.16 -11.76
CA MET A 236 -13.56 1.76 -11.73
C MET A 236 -14.98 1.55 -12.26
N LYS A 237 -15.19 1.87 -13.55
CA LYS A 237 -16.48 1.68 -14.24
C LYS A 237 -17.01 0.26 -14.19
N ASP A 238 -16.11 -0.71 -14.34
CA ASP A 238 -16.46 -2.13 -14.35
C ASP A 238 -15.67 -2.89 -13.28
N PRO A 239 -16.20 -2.94 -12.04
CA PRO A 239 -15.60 -3.70 -10.94
C PRO A 239 -15.44 -5.20 -11.24
N ARG A 240 -16.21 -5.77 -12.18
CA ARG A 240 -16.22 -7.22 -12.46
C ARG A 240 -14.93 -7.72 -13.11
N LYS A 241 -14.13 -6.82 -13.66
CA LYS A 241 -12.79 -7.14 -14.20
C LYS A 241 -11.77 -7.48 -13.11
N ILE A 242 -12.04 -7.07 -11.87
CA ILE A 242 -11.19 -7.34 -10.73
C ILE A 242 -11.51 -8.74 -10.18
N GLN A 243 -10.46 -9.52 -9.98
CA GLN A 243 -10.55 -10.80 -9.31
C GLN A 243 -10.52 -10.60 -7.80
N TRP A 244 -11.56 -11.04 -7.10
CA TRP A 244 -11.64 -10.90 -5.65
C TRP A 244 -11.12 -12.14 -4.94
N LEU A 245 -10.16 -11.90 -4.05
CA LEU A 245 -9.78 -12.82 -2.98
C LEU A 245 -10.39 -12.32 -1.68
N TYR A 246 -11.16 -13.15 -0.99
CA TYR A 246 -11.75 -12.80 0.30
C TYR A 246 -11.10 -13.63 1.40
N LEU A 247 -10.42 -12.96 2.33
CA LEU A 247 -9.81 -13.55 3.51
C LEU A 247 -10.64 -13.19 4.73
N TYR A 248 -11.28 -14.18 5.34
CA TYR A 248 -11.98 -14.03 6.62
C TYR A 248 -11.18 -14.71 7.73
N HIS A 249 -11.05 -14.03 8.87
CA HIS A 249 -10.41 -14.55 10.07
C HIS A 249 -11.25 -14.19 11.29
N ALA A 250 -11.62 -15.20 12.07
CA ALA A 250 -12.21 -15.03 13.39
C ALA A 250 -11.49 -15.94 14.38
N TYR A 251 -11.32 -15.47 15.62
CA TYR A 251 -10.66 -16.24 16.67
C TYR A 251 -11.28 -15.98 18.04
N ALA A 252 -11.17 -16.99 18.91
CA ALA A 252 -11.53 -16.93 20.32
C ALA A 252 -10.56 -17.80 21.13
N GLY A 253 -9.66 -17.17 21.90
CA GLY A 253 -8.59 -17.88 22.60
C GLY A 253 -7.68 -18.62 21.62
N SER A 254 -7.56 -19.94 21.77
CA SER A 254 -6.74 -20.81 20.91
C SER A 254 -7.47 -21.35 19.67
N ARG A 255 -8.76 -21.04 19.51
CA ARG A 255 -9.58 -21.50 18.39
C ARG A 255 -9.58 -20.44 17.31
N HIS A 256 -9.18 -20.81 16.09
CA HIS A 256 -9.23 -19.91 14.94
C HIS A 256 -10.01 -20.54 13.80
N PHE A 257 -10.76 -19.70 13.10
CA PHE A 257 -11.43 -20.03 11.86
C PHE A 257 -10.97 -19.03 10.80
N MET A 258 -10.24 -19.51 9.80
CA MET A 258 -9.77 -18.72 8.67
C MET A 258 -10.27 -19.35 7.38
N ILE A 259 -10.62 -18.52 6.40
CA ILE A 259 -10.94 -18.99 5.06
C ILE A 259 -10.41 -18.00 4.03
N LEU A 260 -9.89 -18.53 2.93
CA LEU A 260 -9.55 -17.77 1.74
C LEU A 260 -10.48 -18.23 0.62
N ILE A 261 -11.27 -17.31 0.06
CA ILE A 261 -12.19 -17.60 -1.04
C ILE A 261 -11.70 -16.86 -2.28
N SER A 262 -11.56 -17.56 -3.39
CA SER A 262 -11.34 -16.96 -4.70
C SER A 262 -12.59 -17.08 -5.55
N VAL A 263 -13.23 -15.94 -5.81
CA VAL A 263 -14.43 -15.87 -6.67
C VAL A 263 -14.08 -16.32 -8.08
N GLY A 264 -12.94 -15.86 -8.63
CA GLY A 264 -12.49 -16.19 -9.98
C GLY A 264 -12.13 -17.66 -10.20
N MET A 265 -11.68 -18.36 -9.15
CA MET A 265 -11.39 -19.80 -9.23
C MET A 265 -12.56 -20.68 -8.82
N GLN A 266 -13.62 -20.09 -8.27
CA GLN A 266 -14.72 -20.83 -7.64
C GLN A 266 -14.17 -21.85 -6.63
N LYS A 267 -13.18 -21.41 -5.84
CA LYS A 267 -12.45 -22.27 -4.89
C LYS A 267 -12.23 -21.55 -3.58
N ALA A 268 -12.46 -22.28 -2.49
CA ALA A 268 -12.31 -21.82 -1.12
C ALA A 268 -11.43 -22.77 -0.31
N TRP A 269 -10.50 -22.21 0.45
CA TRP A 269 -9.59 -22.93 1.34
C TRP A 269 -9.91 -22.57 2.78
N VAL A 270 -10.35 -23.55 3.57
CA VAL A 270 -10.73 -23.40 4.99
C VAL A 270 -9.58 -23.89 5.86
N PHE A 271 -9.14 -23.03 6.78
CA PHE A 271 -8.08 -23.30 7.74
C PHE A 271 -8.67 -23.20 9.15
N VAL A 272 -8.87 -24.34 9.80
CA VAL A 272 -9.39 -24.41 11.17
C VAL A 272 -8.23 -24.71 12.12
N VAL A 273 -8.09 -23.90 13.17
CA VAL A 273 -7.11 -24.15 14.24
C VAL A 273 -7.84 -24.70 15.45
N ASP A 274 -7.52 -25.93 15.81
CA ASP A 274 -8.04 -26.61 16.99
C ASP A 274 -6.92 -27.43 17.65
N GLN A 275 -6.59 -27.11 18.90
CA GLN A 275 -5.58 -27.82 19.67
C GLN A 275 -5.94 -29.30 19.88
N ALA A 276 -7.23 -29.61 19.99
CA ALA A 276 -7.70 -30.99 20.11
C ALA A 276 -7.56 -31.78 18.79
N GLY A 277 -7.30 -31.10 17.67
CA GLY A 277 -7.13 -31.72 16.37
C GLY A 277 -8.39 -32.47 15.89
N ASN A 278 -9.58 -32.06 16.33
CA ASN A 278 -10.82 -32.74 16.01
C ASN A 278 -11.17 -32.57 14.52
N ARG A 279 -10.93 -33.62 13.73
CA ARG A 279 -11.21 -33.65 12.28
C ARG A 279 -12.63 -34.11 11.96
N GLU A 280 -13.27 -34.85 12.85
CA GLU A 280 -14.61 -35.44 12.62
C GLU A 280 -15.75 -34.43 12.79
N GLY A 281 -15.47 -33.27 13.42
CA GLY A 281 -16.44 -32.20 13.65
C GLY A 281 -16.53 -31.12 12.56
N LEU A 282 -15.81 -31.26 11.45
CA LEU A 282 -15.75 -30.21 10.42
C LEU A 282 -17.13 -29.96 9.80
N PRO A 283 -17.61 -28.69 9.76
CA PRO A 283 -18.86 -28.36 9.11
C PRO A 283 -18.75 -28.57 7.60
N ASN A 284 -19.81 -29.10 6.97
CA ASN A 284 -19.94 -29.10 5.52
C ASN A 284 -20.21 -27.66 5.03
N VAL A 285 -19.14 -26.89 4.82
CA VAL A 285 -19.22 -25.49 4.39
C VAL A 285 -19.84 -25.37 3.01
N LYS A 286 -19.63 -26.34 2.12
CA LYS A 286 -20.25 -26.38 0.78
C LYS A 286 -21.76 -26.39 0.89
N GLN A 287 -22.33 -27.34 1.63
CA GLN A 287 -23.77 -27.40 1.85
C GLN A 287 -24.32 -26.11 2.47
N MET A 288 -23.60 -25.51 3.43
CA MET A 288 -24.03 -24.23 4.03
C MET A 288 -24.04 -23.08 3.02
N TYR A 289 -23.07 -23.06 2.09
CA TYR A 289 -23.04 -22.08 1.01
C TYR A 289 -24.21 -22.27 0.06
N ASP A 290 -24.44 -23.50 -0.41
CA ASP A 290 -25.52 -23.86 -1.34
C ASP A 290 -26.90 -23.52 -0.75
N GLU A 291 -27.12 -23.82 0.54
CA GLU A 291 -28.37 -23.49 1.23
C GLU A 291 -28.60 -21.97 1.38
N GLU A 292 -27.55 -21.19 1.64
CA GLU A 292 -27.68 -19.74 1.85
C GLU A 292 -27.75 -18.97 0.51
N ILE A 293 -27.01 -19.38 -0.52
CA ILE A 293 -27.10 -18.76 -1.85
C ILE A 293 -28.50 -18.95 -2.44
N ASP A 294 -29.13 -20.12 -2.24
CA ASP A 294 -30.51 -20.39 -2.64
C ASP A 294 -31.54 -19.52 -1.90
N LYS A 295 -31.27 -19.13 -0.65
CA LYS A 295 -32.13 -18.20 0.10
C LYS A 295 -32.01 -16.79 -0.44
N VAL A 296 -30.78 -16.33 -0.70
CA VAL A 296 -30.50 -15.01 -1.29
C VAL A 296 -31.19 -14.89 -2.66
N ARG A 297 -31.11 -15.94 -3.49
CA ARG A 297 -31.78 -15.99 -4.81
C ARG A 297 -33.29 -15.92 -4.73
N ARG A 298 -33.89 -16.58 -3.73
CA ARG A 298 -35.34 -16.54 -3.48
C ARG A 298 -35.82 -15.22 -2.87
N GLY A 299 -34.92 -14.26 -2.62
CA GLY A 299 -35.26 -12.97 -2.01
C GLY A 299 -35.67 -13.08 -0.53
N VAL A 300 -35.36 -14.21 0.12
CA VAL A 300 -35.69 -14.43 1.54
C VAL A 300 -34.50 -13.93 2.38
N SER A 301 -34.42 -12.62 2.59
CA SER A 301 -33.45 -12.05 3.53
C SER A 301 -33.77 -12.52 4.95
N GLN A 302 -32.78 -13.04 5.68
CA GLN A 302 -32.95 -13.40 7.09
C GLN A 302 -33.29 -12.14 7.92
N PRO A 303 -34.34 -12.15 8.76
CA PRO A 303 -34.56 -11.11 9.74
C PRO A 303 -33.59 -11.33 10.91
N GLY A 304 -32.65 -10.40 11.15
CA GLY A 304 -31.83 -10.41 12.36
C GLY A 304 -30.31 -10.19 12.20
N LEU A 305 -29.80 -10.00 10.99
CA LEU A 305 -28.58 -9.22 10.78
C LEU A 305 -29.04 -7.88 10.22
N ASP A 306 -28.74 -6.79 10.92
CA ASP A 306 -28.98 -5.41 10.45
C ASP A 306 -28.29 -5.25 9.11
N SER A 307 -29.02 -5.56 8.04
CA SER A 307 -28.44 -5.57 6.73
C SER A 307 -28.49 -4.14 6.23
N PRO A 308 -27.34 -3.49 5.97
CA PRO A 308 -27.31 -2.19 5.30
C PRO A 308 -27.77 -2.30 3.82
N LEU A 309 -28.44 -3.39 3.44
CA LEU A 309 -28.94 -3.71 2.10
C LEU A 309 -29.98 -2.70 1.59
N ALA A 310 -30.56 -1.84 2.43
CA ALA A 310 -31.58 -0.88 1.99
C ALA A 310 -31.04 0.45 1.45
N MET A 311 -29.71 0.69 1.48
CA MET A 311 -29.10 1.94 1.01
C MET A 311 -28.17 1.75 -0.20
N ALA A 312 -28.08 0.55 -0.76
CA ALA A 312 -27.38 0.34 -2.03
C ALA A 312 -28.21 1.00 -3.14
N THR A 313 -27.70 2.10 -3.68
CA THR A 313 -28.26 2.79 -4.84
C THR A 313 -28.48 1.78 -5.96
N ALA A 314 -29.73 1.59 -6.37
CA ALA A 314 -30.19 0.59 -7.34
C ALA A 314 -29.61 0.71 -8.77
N GLY A 315 -28.54 1.48 -8.97
CA GLY A 315 -27.91 1.75 -10.26
C GLY A 315 -26.41 1.47 -10.35
N ASP A 316 -25.74 1.08 -9.25
CA ASP A 316 -24.30 0.75 -9.31
C ASP A 316 -24.05 -0.72 -9.70
N PRO A 317 -23.04 -1.00 -10.55
CA PRO A 317 -22.77 -2.36 -11.03
C PRO A 317 -22.26 -3.27 -9.90
N ASP A 318 -22.58 -4.57 -10.00
CA ASP A 318 -22.08 -5.58 -9.08
C ASP A 318 -20.56 -5.67 -9.09
N ALA A 319 -19.96 -5.84 -7.91
CA ALA A 319 -18.53 -6.03 -7.75
C ALA A 319 -18.09 -7.36 -8.36
N PHE A 320 -18.89 -8.41 -8.14
CA PHE A 320 -18.71 -9.73 -8.72
C PHE A 320 -20.04 -10.51 -8.67
N VAL A 321 -20.08 -11.66 -9.34
CA VAL A 321 -21.21 -12.60 -9.27
C VAL A 321 -20.81 -13.79 -8.42
N TYR A 322 -21.69 -14.17 -7.49
CA TYR A 322 -21.50 -15.35 -6.66
C TYR A 322 -21.55 -16.64 -7.52
N PRO A 323 -20.53 -17.52 -7.47
CA PRO A 323 -20.52 -18.77 -8.20
C PRO A 323 -21.67 -19.71 -7.81
N ASP A 324 -22.20 -20.47 -8.77
CA ASP A 324 -23.23 -21.50 -8.50
C ASP A 324 -22.66 -22.70 -7.75
N ASP A 325 -21.48 -23.16 -8.16
CA ASP A 325 -20.75 -24.25 -7.53
C ASP A 325 -19.38 -23.74 -7.09
N MET A 326 -18.96 -24.12 -5.89
CA MET A 326 -17.68 -23.72 -5.33
C MET A 326 -17.01 -24.92 -4.66
N GLU A 327 -15.74 -25.14 -4.99
CA GLU A 327 -14.92 -26.17 -4.39
C GLU A 327 -14.42 -25.71 -3.01
N PHE A 328 -14.71 -26.48 -1.95
CA PHE A 328 -14.21 -26.20 -0.60
C PHE A 328 -13.18 -27.23 -0.17
N VAL A 329 -11.99 -26.77 0.19
CA VAL A 329 -10.90 -27.59 0.73
C VAL A 329 -10.70 -27.23 2.20
N SER A 330 -11.05 -28.12 3.12
CA SER A 330 -10.96 -27.88 4.57
C SER A 330 -9.80 -28.62 5.22
N ASN A 331 -8.93 -27.88 5.92
CA ASN A 331 -7.80 -28.43 6.65
C ASN A 331 -7.83 -27.98 8.12
N VAL A 332 -7.47 -28.91 9.03
CA VAL A 332 -7.36 -28.66 10.48
C VAL A 332 -5.88 -28.64 10.88
N TYR A 333 -5.50 -27.60 11.61
CA TYR A 333 -4.15 -27.35 12.12
C TYR A 333 -4.15 -27.33 13.64
N ARG A 334 -3.03 -27.71 14.25
CA ARG A 334 -2.89 -27.71 15.73
C ARG A 334 -2.51 -26.35 16.27
N THR A 335 -1.79 -25.57 15.48
CA THR A 335 -1.28 -24.24 15.87
C THR A 335 -1.67 -23.16 14.88
N GLU A 336 -1.77 -21.93 15.38
CA GLU A 336 -2.03 -20.74 14.55
C GLU A 336 -0.95 -20.55 13.49
N HIS A 337 0.32 -20.70 13.87
CA HIS A 337 1.46 -20.50 12.98
C HIS A 337 1.45 -21.47 11.79
N GLU A 338 1.12 -22.76 12.00
CA GLU A 338 0.98 -23.72 10.89
C GLU A 338 -0.12 -23.33 9.91
N ALA A 339 -1.28 -22.89 10.43
CA ALA A 339 -2.39 -22.44 9.60
C ALA A 339 -2.03 -21.19 8.79
N MET A 340 -1.34 -20.22 9.39
CA MET A 340 -0.88 -19.01 8.70
C MET A 340 0.17 -19.31 7.63
N GLN A 341 1.10 -20.24 7.89
CA GLN A 341 2.04 -20.69 6.87
C GLN A 341 1.34 -21.40 5.71
N ALA A 342 0.34 -22.24 5.98
CA ALA A 342 -0.45 -22.90 4.95
C ALA A 342 -1.27 -21.90 4.12
N LEU A 343 -1.85 -20.90 4.75
CA LEU A 343 -2.53 -19.79 4.08
C LEU A 343 -1.56 -19.00 3.19
N ASN A 344 -0.35 -18.70 3.69
CA ASN A 344 0.68 -18.01 2.91
C ASN A 344 1.12 -18.84 1.68
N ARG A 345 1.27 -20.17 1.83
CA ARG A 345 1.55 -21.07 0.69
C ARG A 345 0.42 -21.03 -0.34
N THR A 346 -0.83 -21.08 0.11
CA THR A 346 -2.00 -21.01 -0.78
C THR A 346 -2.05 -19.70 -1.55
N LEU A 347 -1.72 -18.57 -0.92
CA LEU A 347 -1.60 -17.28 -1.60
C LEU A 347 -0.47 -17.27 -2.63
N ARG A 348 0.65 -17.96 -2.36
CA ARG A 348 1.75 -18.12 -3.31
C ARG A 348 1.30 -18.89 -4.54
N ASP A 349 0.67 -20.04 -4.32
CA ASP A 349 0.17 -20.92 -5.38
C ASP A 349 -0.88 -20.21 -6.25
N TYR A 350 -1.72 -19.37 -5.64
CA TYR A 350 -2.64 -18.50 -6.37
C TYR A 350 -1.90 -17.46 -7.23
N LYS A 351 -0.92 -16.76 -6.64
CA LYS A 351 -0.15 -15.71 -7.33
C LYS A 351 0.58 -16.25 -8.55
N ASP A 352 1.17 -17.44 -8.43
CA ASP A 352 1.94 -18.08 -9.50
C ASP A 352 1.08 -18.43 -10.72
N GLN A 353 -0.24 -18.56 -10.55
CA GLN A 353 -1.19 -18.80 -11.64
C GLN A 353 -1.52 -17.55 -12.47
N ARG A 354 -1.02 -16.35 -12.10
CA ARG A 354 -1.14 -15.07 -12.84
C ARG A 354 -2.55 -14.78 -13.40
N ARG A 355 -3.56 -14.79 -12.52
CA ARG A 355 -4.99 -14.67 -12.90
C ARG A 355 -5.50 -13.25 -13.17
N GLY A 356 -4.61 -12.30 -13.47
CA GLY A 356 -4.97 -10.91 -13.77
C GLY A 356 -4.96 -9.98 -12.57
N ALA A 357 -5.83 -8.96 -12.59
CA ALA A 357 -5.91 -7.92 -11.56
C ALA A 357 -6.66 -8.43 -10.31
N THR A 358 -5.91 -8.84 -9.29
CA THR A 358 -6.49 -9.38 -8.04
C THR A 358 -6.47 -8.36 -6.90
N VAL A 359 -7.57 -8.24 -6.17
CA VAL A 359 -7.69 -7.45 -4.92
C VAL A 359 -8.06 -8.38 -3.76
N LEU A 360 -7.40 -8.17 -2.61
CA LEU A 360 -7.63 -8.92 -1.39
C LEU A 360 -8.56 -8.16 -0.44
N ALA A 361 -9.75 -8.70 -0.19
CA ALA A 361 -10.68 -8.24 0.82
C ALA A 361 -10.40 -8.97 2.15
N VAL A 362 -9.91 -8.24 3.15
CA VAL A 362 -9.48 -8.79 4.44
C VAL A 362 -10.48 -8.43 5.53
N GLN A 363 -11.23 -9.43 6.01
CA GLN A 363 -12.10 -9.32 7.19
C GLN A 363 -11.43 -10.03 8.38
N SER A 364 -10.71 -9.28 9.19
CA SER A 364 -9.96 -9.80 10.33
C SER A 364 -9.96 -8.79 11.48
N PRO A 365 -10.07 -9.22 12.75
CA PRO A 365 -9.93 -8.32 13.90
C PRO A 365 -8.51 -7.76 14.02
N ARG A 366 -7.52 -8.47 13.45
CA ARG A 366 -6.13 -8.02 13.39
C ARG A 366 -5.89 -7.23 12.11
N LYS A 367 -5.22 -6.06 12.25
CA LYS A 367 -4.77 -5.24 11.11
C LYS A 367 -3.86 -6.03 10.17
N THR A 368 -3.88 -5.70 8.89
CA THR A 368 -3.09 -6.32 7.82
C THR A 368 -1.60 -6.45 8.16
N ARG A 369 -0.99 -5.39 8.71
CA ARG A 369 0.43 -5.40 9.15
C ARG A 369 0.71 -6.47 10.22
N ARG A 370 -0.25 -6.71 11.11
CA ARG A 370 -0.10 -7.75 12.15
C ARG A 370 -0.20 -9.15 11.55
N LEU A 371 -1.13 -9.38 10.62
CA LEU A 371 -1.24 -10.64 9.88
C LEU A 371 0.04 -10.98 9.10
N MET A 372 0.70 -9.96 8.55
CA MET A 372 2.01 -10.14 7.90
C MET A 372 3.08 -10.59 8.89
N MET A 373 3.17 -9.95 10.05
CA MET A 373 4.11 -10.32 11.13
C MET A 373 3.84 -11.72 11.67
N ASP A 374 2.58 -12.15 11.72
CA ASP A 374 2.19 -13.46 12.23
C ASP A 374 2.47 -14.61 11.21
N GLY A 375 2.86 -14.30 9.96
CA GLY A 375 3.39 -15.26 8.99
C GLY A 375 2.77 -15.21 7.58
N ILE A 376 1.78 -14.35 7.34
CA ILE A 376 1.10 -14.22 6.05
C ILE A 376 1.73 -13.08 5.24
N SER A 377 3.01 -13.23 4.91
CA SER A 377 3.81 -12.17 4.28
C SER A 377 3.34 -11.77 2.87
N LEU A 378 2.75 -12.71 2.11
CA LEU A 378 2.30 -12.46 0.73
C LEU A 378 1.11 -11.50 0.62
N ILE A 379 0.50 -11.11 1.74
CA ILE A 379 -0.56 -10.09 1.74
C ILE A 379 -0.07 -8.77 1.13
N HIS A 380 1.20 -8.38 1.32
CA HIS A 380 1.75 -7.14 0.76
C HIS A 380 1.85 -7.16 -0.78
N ASP A 381 1.79 -8.33 -1.40
CA ASP A 381 1.86 -8.47 -2.86
C ASP A 381 0.51 -8.28 -3.55
N PHE A 382 -0.54 -7.92 -2.80
CA PHE A 382 -1.86 -7.62 -3.30
C PHE A 382 -2.37 -6.28 -2.73
N PRO A 383 -3.13 -5.49 -3.51
CA PRO A 383 -3.92 -4.41 -2.95
C PRO A 383 -4.97 -4.97 -1.99
N CYS A 384 -5.07 -4.39 -0.80
CA CYS A 384 -5.89 -4.91 0.30
C CYS A 384 -6.94 -3.90 0.77
N ILE A 385 -8.21 -4.29 0.80
CA ILE A 385 -9.28 -3.55 1.50
C ILE A 385 -9.59 -4.22 2.84
N GLY A 386 -9.64 -3.42 3.91
CA GLY A 386 -10.04 -3.88 5.24
C GLY A 386 -11.56 -3.84 5.41
N ILE A 387 -12.15 -4.96 5.84
CA ILE A 387 -13.58 -5.07 6.14
C ILE A 387 -13.76 -5.10 7.66
N PRO A 388 -14.63 -4.26 8.24
CA PRO A 388 -14.95 -4.29 9.66
C PRO A 388 -15.44 -5.67 10.10
N THR A 389 -14.92 -6.17 11.21
CA THR A 389 -15.42 -7.39 11.84
C THR A 389 -16.54 -7.10 12.81
N HIS A 390 -17.51 -8.00 12.93
CA HIS A 390 -18.56 -7.87 13.94
C HIS A 390 -18.06 -8.43 15.28
N LYS A 391 -18.35 -7.75 16.40
CA LYS A 391 -18.01 -8.22 17.76
C LYS A 391 -18.42 -9.68 18.07
N ARG A 392 -19.48 -10.18 17.42
CA ARG A 392 -20.01 -11.55 17.60
C ARG A 392 -19.23 -12.62 16.85
N ASP A 393 -18.33 -12.23 15.94
CA ASP A 393 -17.54 -13.16 15.14
C ASP A 393 -16.50 -13.88 16.01
N GLY A 394 -16.00 -13.25 17.08
CA GLY A 394 -15.10 -13.87 18.06
C GLY A 394 -15.79 -14.53 19.26
N LEU A 395 -17.13 -14.56 19.30
CA LEU A 395 -17.89 -15.16 20.42
C LEU A 395 -18.22 -16.63 20.13
N PHE A 396 -17.18 -17.47 20.14
CA PHE A 396 -17.34 -18.90 19.86
C PHE A 396 -18.04 -19.64 21.01
N PRO A 397 -19.09 -20.43 20.74
CA PRO A 397 -19.72 -21.25 21.76
C PRO A 397 -18.79 -22.37 22.24
N ALA A 398 -19.09 -22.97 23.39
CA ALA A 398 -18.26 -24.05 23.95
C ALA A 398 -18.21 -25.28 23.04
N LEU A 399 -19.38 -25.74 22.56
CA LEU A 399 -19.56 -26.82 21.60
C LEU A 399 -20.06 -26.29 20.25
N GLY A 400 -19.71 -26.96 19.15
CA GLY A 400 -20.19 -26.63 17.81
C GLY A 400 -19.68 -25.29 17.25
N TRP A 401 -18.59 -24.75 17.81
CA TRP A 401 -18.06 -23.45 17.42
C TRP A 401 -17.63 -23.35 15.96
N GLN A 402 -17.14 -24.45 15.37
CA GLN A 402 -16.74 -24.49 13.97
C GLN A 402 -17.94 -24.26 13.04
N LYS A 403 -19.09 -24.91 13.33
CA LYS A 403 -20.35 -24.70 12.59
C LYS A 403 -20.88 -23.29 12.77
N TYR A 404 -20.80 -22.75 13.99
CA TYR A 404 -21.16 -21.35 14.27
C TYR A 404 -20.30 -20.37 13.44
N ALA A 405 -18.98 -20.54 13.44
CA ALA A 405 -18.05 -19.71 12.70
C ALA A 405 -18.26 -19.82 11.18
N ALA A 406 -18.43 -21.04 10.65
CA ALA A 406 -18.69 -21.28 9.24
C ALA A 406 -19.99 -20.60 8.76
N ARG A 407 -21.10 -20.72 9.51
CA ARG A 407 -22.37 -20.06 9.15
C ARG A 407 -22.24 -18.53 9.12
N ARG A 408 -21.56 -17.93 10.10
CA ARG A 408 -21.33 -16.48 10.09
C ARG A 408 -20.45 -16.06 8.92
N MET A 409 -19.39 -16.81 8.66
CA MET A 409 -18.50 -16.56 7.53
C MET A 409 -19.25 -16.57 6.19
N VAL A 410 -20.11 -17.58 5.94
CA VAL A 410 -20.92 -17.65 4.71
C VAL A 410 -21.83 -16.43 4.60
N SER A 411 -22.50 -16.04 5.69
CA SER A 411 -23.33 -14.84 5.72
C SER A 411 -22.54 -13.56 5.41
N HIS A 412 -21.33 -13.40 5.97
CA HIS A 412 -20.45 -12.27 5.65
C HIS A 412 -20.02 -12.26 4.19
N PHE A 413 -19.65 -13.42 3.63
CA PHE A 413 -19.28 -13.54 2.22
C PHE A 413 -20.43 -13.16 1.28
N LEU A 414 -21.66 -13.59 1.59
CA LEU A 414 -22.85 -13.24 0.79
C LEU A 414 -23.26 -11.76 0.91
N ASN A 415 -22.77 -11.04 1.92
CA ASN A 415 -22.95 -9.59 2.04
C ASN A 415 -21.78 -8.78 1.43
N LEU A 416 -20.71 -9.46 1.00
CA LEU A 416 -19.48 -8.81 0.52
C LEU A 416 -19.74 -7.91 -0.69
N ASP A 417 -20.49 -8.37 -1.69
CA ASP A 417 -20.77 -7.58 -2.89
C ASP A 417 -21.45 -6.24 -2.54
N SER A 418 -22.45 -6.28 -1.67
CA SER A 418 -23.17 -5.09 -1.21
C SER A 418 -22.25 -4.10 -0.48
N TYR A 419 -21.36 -4.62 0.36
CA TYR A 419 -20.35 -3.80 1.04
C TYR A 419 -19.38 -3.15 0.03
N LEU A 420 -18.88 -3.91 -0.95
CA LEU A 420 -17.94 -3.38 -1.95
C LEU A 420 -18.60 -2.32 -2.84
N LYS A 421 -19.86 -2.51 -3.24
CA LYS A 421 -20.64 -1.50 -3.98
C LYS A 421 -20.70 -0.16 -3.26
N GLN A 422 -21.07 -0.19 -1.97
CA GLN A 422 -21.12 1.01 -1.15
C GLN A 422 -19.73 1.67 -1.07
N ARG A 423 -18.67 0.88 -0.88
CA ARG A 423 -17.30 1.39 -0.84
C ARG A 423 -16.84 1.99 -2.16
N PHE A 424 -17.22 1.43 -3.30
CA PHE A 424 -16.95 2.02 -4.61
C PHE A 424 -17.63 3.38 -4.79
N ALA A 425 -18.91 3.47 -4.42
CA ALA A 425 -19.64 4.74 -4.47
C ALA A 425 -18.97 5.82 -3.59
N LEU A 426 -18.57 5.46 -2.37
CA LEU A 426 -17.85 6.36 -1.47
C LEU A 426 -16.47 6.76 -2.01
N ALA A 427 -15.71 5.83 -2.59
CA ALA A 427 -14.39 6.10 -3.18
C ALA A 427 -14.49 7.08 -4.37
N ARG A 428 -15.54 6.94 -5.17
CA ARG A 428 -15.86 7.86 -6.28
C ARG A 428 -16.24 9.24 -5.75
N MET A 429 -17.12 9.31 -4.76
CA MET A 429 -17.60 10.56 -4.18
C MET A 429 -16.48 11.33 -3.45
N GLY A 430 -15.70 10.66 -2.61
CA GLY A 430 -14.63 11.28 -1.82
C GLY A 430 -13.32 11.51 -2.58
N ASN A 431 -13.23 11.06 -3.84
CA ASN A 431 -11.99 11.05 -4.62
C ASN A 431 -10.83 10.40 -3.83
N VAL A 432 -11.05 9.19 -3.31
CA VAL A 432 -10.08 8.43 -2.50
C VAL A 432 -9.82 7.08 -3.15
N PRO A 433 -8.57 6.58 -3.18
CA PRO A 433 -8.30 5.19 -3.54
C PRO A 433 -9.14 4.21 -2.71
N PHE A 434 -9.74 3.25 -3.41
CA PHE A 434 -10.72 2.31 -2.84
C PHE A 434 -10.22 1.58 -1.59
N CYS A 435 -8.98 1.08 -1.61
CA CYS A 435 -8.39 0.32 -0.51
C CYS A 435 -7.84 1.20 0.63
N ASN A 436 -7.81 2.53 0.47
CA ASN A 436 -7.38 3.47 1.51
C ASN A 436 -8.53 4.09 2.28
N LEU A 437 -9.79 3.75 1.95
CA LEU A 437 -10.94 4.19 2.72
C LEU A 437 -10.92 3.55 4.12
N GLU A 438 -10.87 4.40 5.13
CA GLU A 438 -10.92 3.98 6.53
C GLU A 438 -12.32 3.46 6.93
N ASN A 439 -12.39 2.81 8.09
CA ASN A 439 -13.67 2.33 8.62
C ASN A 439 -14.58 3.50 9.00
N ASP A 440 -14.04 4.53 9.66
CA ASP A 440 -14.69 5.84 9.83
C ASP A 440 -14.42 6.71 8.60
N TYR A 441 -15.07 6.36 7.49
CA TYR A 441 -14.89 7.05 6.22
C TYR A 441 -15.51 8.45 6.24
N THR A 442 -16.47 8.74 7.12
CA THR A 442 -17.18 10.03 7.14
C THR A 442 -16.27 11.17 7.51
N THR A 443 -15.58 11.04 8.66
CA THR A 443 -14.62 12.03 9.15
C THR A 443 -13.43 12.12 8.18
N PHE A 444 -12.89 10.96 7.81
CA PHE A 444 -11.73 10.87 6.93
C PHE A 444 -11.95 11.55 5.55
N VAL A 445 -13.09 11.31 4.91
CA VAL A 445 -13.40 11.92 3.60
C VAL A 445 -13.60 13.43 3.74
N ALA A 446 -14.25 13.89 4.82
CA ALA A 446 -14.42 15.32 5.09
C ALA A 446 -13.08 16.02 5.31
N ASP A 447 -12.21 15.45 6.16
CA ASP A 447 -10.87 15.98 6.43
C ASP A 447 -10.02 16.06 5.16
N LEU A 448 -10.06 15.01 4.35
CA LEU A 448 -9.31 14.97 3.10
C LEU A 448 -9.83 16.01 2.09
N ALA A 449 -11.15 16.18 1.98
CA ALA A 449 -11.75 17.18 1.12
C ALA A 449 -11.39 18.60 1.57
N LEU A 450 -11.48 18.88 2.87
CA LEU A 450 -11.09 20.16 3.46
C LEU A 450 -9.60 20.44 3.25
N ALA A 451 -8.73 19.47 3.51
CA ALA A 451 -7.29 19.63 3.35
C ALA A 451 -6.91 19.94 1.88
N ARG A 452 -7.61 19.34 0.91
CA ARG A 452 -7.42 19.68 -0.52
C ARG A 452 -7.86 21.10 -0.84
N GLN A 453 -8.99 21.55 -0.30
CA GLN A 453 -9.48 22.92 -0.48
C GLN A 453 -8.53 23.95 0.14
N LEU A 454 -8.07 23.71 1.37
CA LEU A 454 -7.09 24.57 2.06
C LEU A 454 -5.78 24.66 1.27
N LYS A 455 -5.29 23.53 0.76
CA LYS A 455 -4.09 23.50 -0.09
C LYS A 455 -4.28 24.30 -1.39
N HIS A 456 -5.45 24.22 -2.02
CA HIS A 456 -5.78 25.00 -3.22
C HIS A 456 -5.89 26.51 -2.92
N ALA A 457 -6.26 26.89 -1.69
CA ALA A 457 -6.30 28.27 -1.23
C ALA A 457 -4.95 28.78 -0.69
N ASP A 458 -3.85 28.06 -0.94
CA ASP A 458 -2.50 28.38 -0.43
C ASP A 458 -2.41 28.55 1.10
N MET A 459 -3.27 27.83 1.83
CA MET A 459 -3.21 27.76 3.29
C MET A 459 -2.27 26.65 3.76
N VAL A 460 -1.54 26.92 4.83
CA VAL A 460 -0.78 25.90 5.58
C VAL A 460 -1.75 25.08 6.42
N LEU A 461 -1.60 23.76 6.40
CA LEU A 461 -2.50 22.85 7.08
C LEU A 461 -2.18 22.79 8.58
N TRP A 462 -3.20 22.81 9.43
CA TRP A 462 -3.11 22.64 10.89
C TRP A 462 -3.41 21.21 11.34
N TYR A 463 -3.13 20.23 10.48
CA TYR A 463 -3.42 18.83 10.76
C TYR A 463 -2.69 18.36 12.01
N SER A 464 -3.41 17.68 12.90
CA SER A 464 -2.87 17.07 14.11
C SER A 464 -3.60 15.76 14.42
N PRO A 465 -2.90 14.72 14.91
CA PRO A 465 -3.53 13.51 15.42
C PRO A 465 -4.17 13.69 16.81
N SER A 466 -3.97 14.83 17.47
CA SER A 466 -4.57 15.15 18.77
C SER A 466 -5.89 15.91 18.64
N ASP A 467 -6.53 16.19 19.77
CA ASP A 467 -7.69 17.06 19.89
C ASP A 467 -7.37 18.55 19.65
N LYS A 468 -6.08 18.89 19.46
CA LYS A 468 -5.62 20.27 19.25
C LYS A 468 -5.04 20.43 17.84
N PRO A 469 -5.41 21.50 17.11
CA PRO A 469 -4.83 21.76 15.79
C PRO A 469 -3.33 22.08 15.89
N ASP A 470 -2.57 21.80 14.83
CA ASP A 470 -1.16 22.22 14.71
C ASP A 470 -1.11 23.74 14.48
N LEU A 471 -0.69 24.47 15.51
CA LEU A 471 -0.55 25.93 15.51
C LEU A 471 0.92 26.34 15.63
N GLY A 472 1.84 25.47 15.18
CA GLY A 472 3.25 25.76 15.13
C GLY A 472 3.92 25.91 16.50
N GLY A 473 3.42 25.21 17.52
CA GLY A 473 3.96 25.24 18.89
C GLY A 473 3.14 26.07 19.89
N ARG A 474 2.07 26.74 19.45
CA ARG A 474 1.14 27.52 20.30
C ARG A 474 -0.16 26.79 20.64
N GLU A 475 -0.18 25.46 20.52
CA GLU A 475 -1.42 24.66 20.67
C GLU A 475 -1.99 24.70 22.09
N LYS A 476 -1.19 25.05 23.11
CA LYS A 476 -1.68 25.18 24.49
C LYS A 476 -2.25 26.56 24.79
N ASP A 477 -1.70 27.59 24.15
CA ASP A 477 -2.03 28.99 24.44
C ASP A 477 -3.24 29.41 23.61
N ASP A 478 -3.20 29.12 22.30
CA ASP A 478 -4.23 29.57 21.37
C ASP A 478 -5.45 28.64 21.34
N ASN A 479 -5.36 27.42 21.88
CA ASN A 479 -6.50 26.48 21.88
C ASN A 479 -7.50 26.70 23.03
N GLN A 480 -7.48 27.87 23.68
CA GLN A 480 -8.52 28.28 24.63
C GLN A 480 -9.75 28.73 23.83
N CYS A 481 -10.63 27.78 23.49
CA CYS A 481 -12.01 28.13 23.24
C CYS A 481 -12.67 28.21 24.62
N ASP A 482 -12.96 29.43 25.09
CA ASP A 482 -13.99 29.61 26.10
C ASP A 482 -15.28 29.07 25.48
N LEU A 483 -15.66 27.84 25.84
CA LEU A 483 -16.96 27.32 25.49
C LEU A 483 -17.94 28.20 26.26
N ASP A 484 -18.61 29.11 25.56
CA ASP A 484 -19.82 29.74 26.09
C ASP A 484 -20.72 28.60 26.57
N GLU A 485 -20.91 28.50 27.89
CA GLU A 485 -21.84 27.52 28.45
C GLU A 485 -23.17 27.76 27.75
N LEU A 486 -23.63 26.75 27.01
CA LEU A 486 -24.96 26.78 26.43
C LEU A 486 -25.92 27.03 27.59
N LEU A 487 -26.59 28.19 27.58
CA LEU A 487 -27.60 28.51 28.56
C LEU A 487 -28.67 27.42 28.49
N ILE A 488 -28.60 26.44 29.39
CA ILE A 488 -29.65 25.44 29.56
C ILE A 488 -30.75 26.13 30.34
N PRO A 489 -31.90 26.47 29.73
CA PRO A 489 -32.97 27.10 30.47
C PRO A 489 -33.54 26.08 31.46
N GLU A 490 -33.30 26.29 32.75
CA GLU A 490 -33.96 25.53 33.81
C GLU A 490 -35.43 25.99 33.89
N ILE A 491 -36.34 25.18 33.35
CA ILE A 491 -37.77 25.38 33.53
C ILE A 491 -38.10 24.89 34.94
N ASN A 492 -38.17 25.83 35.88
CA ASN A 492 -38.66 25.56 37.23
C ASN A 492 -40.17 25.23 37.13
N GLN A 493 -40.55 23.96 37.26
CA GLN A 493 -41.93 23.55 37.47
C GLN A 493 -42.18 23.51 38.98
N PRO A 494 -42.83 24.53 39.57
CA PRO A 494 -43.12 24.57 41.00
C PRO A 494 -44.17 23.54 41.44
#